data_AF-A0A6P8JCR4-F1
#
_entry.id   AF-A0A6P8JCR4-F1
#
_cell.length_a   1.000
_cell.length_b   1.000
_cell.length_c   1.000
_cell.angle_alpha   90.00
_cell.angle_beta   90.00
_cell.angle_gamma   90.00
#
_symmetry.space_group_name_H-M   'P 1'
#
loop_
_entity.id
_entity.type
_entity.pdbx_description
1 polymer ?
#
loop_
_entity_poly.entity_id
_entity_poly.type
_entity_poly.pdbx_seq_one_letter_code
_entity_poly.pdbx_strand_id
1 'polypeptide(L)'
;MDTFVPRPNTSSQIISGLTPYTFCKIMNPKKEYDKNQKKLLTPRRSEQRIQGGKVKMKVLTKIPLLDNAPVEVFVRREPTAARKQCHEHPEQFTMDMTRIADLKMSNIPTPDPKYSSAYKCEFDLDSVYLTVDGKEVYKLVKSKGAFNNRFQLLVCLRYVNGHEESLMPYEFVLKSGRTPTQHDHHRERDNSGFTTGAADGPRAHHVSCRHLDAETAKITNILCENIQTENHDIAYFMRVQTNEGDTPSDMEKGDVVAFLEDDEGDTYIDFITSENARNARLAGVISRTAFFRGRTAICDPDHLDCDLVCIIGEVEVKVVGKVQAGDLVYTSNCEQYRGSAVARNPLEAEIQDSAASENCDPTPTLLGMAMESDSDLDIKLVRCLVSIVLGISDLHQRRTLAELRKCHDKITKIQKYLRGIWKKALLFLVFSLIVGILCYLFLAPNSPYLNMMCEKGCIENNKGSCQYLKFEYIHEESQESDEIIGVLFAWRTLKHKLELTFNKCRNLTGYKYYLNKSRCVTGGIRAISSWLDPAPRVPRVNVFAVSPNCSQISYYSASERHWEKYKHGKIRVHKCNIKKISQ
;
A
#
# COMPACT_ATOMS: atom_id res chain seq x y z
N MET A 1 -42.11 -4.34 -30.20
CA MET A 1 -41.06 -5.30 -30.60
C MET A 1 -39.76 -4.53 -30.51
N ASP A 2 -39.11 -4.59 -29.35
CA ASP A 2 -37.85 -3.88 -29.12
C ASP A 2 -36.69 -4.84 -29.34
N THR A 3 -35.87 -4.52 -30.32
CA THR A 3 -34.69 -5.27 -30.71
C THR A 3 -33.63 -5.22 -29.61
N PHE A 4 -33.44 -6.34 -28.94
CA PHE A 4 -32.42 -6.55 -27.94
C PHE A 4 -31.08 -6.80 -28.65
N VAL A 5 -30.18 -5.82 -28.64
CA VAL A 5 -28.79 -6.01 -29.05
C VAL A 5 -27.99 -6.44 -27.81
N PRO A 6 -27.41 -7.65 -27.77
CA PRO A 6 -26.56 -8.06 -26.66
C PRO A 6 -25.29 -7.21 -26.66
N ARG A 7 -24.97 -6.57 -25.53
CA ARG A 7 -23.74 -5.79 -25.37
C ARG A 7 -22.56 -6.69 -25.02
N PRO A 8 -21.37 -6.45 -25.60
CA PRO A 8 -20.14 -7.14 -25.20
C PRO A 8 -19.67 -6.66 -23.82
N ASN A 9 -19.10 -7.60 -23.04
CA ASN A 9 -18.44 -7.38 -21.76
C ASN A 9 -17.34 -6.30 -21.87
N THR A 10 -17.67 -5.04 -21.57
CA THR A 10 -16.67 -3.98 -21.39
C THR A 10 -17.01 -3.12 -20.18
N SER A 11 -16.04 -2.99 -19.27
CA SER A 11 -16.09 -2.23 -18.01
C SER A 11 -16.06 -0.69 -18.22
N SER A 12 -16.79 -0.14 -19.19
CA SER A 12 -16.84 1.31 -19.39
C SER A 12 -18.00 1.92 -18.59
N GLN A 13 -17.68 2.87 -17.71
CA GLN A 13 -18.68 3.62 -16.94
C GLN A 13 -19.42 4.61 -17.87
N ILE A 14 -20.74 4.62 -17.85
CA ILE A 14 -21.53 5.65 -18.53
C ILE A 14 -21.39 6.97 -17.76
N ILE A 15 -20.84 8.00 -18.42
CA ILE A 15 -20.59 9.34 -17.84
C ILE A 15 -21.18 10.48 -18.69
N SER A 16 -21.86 10.14 -19.78
CA SER A 16 -22.58 11.08 -20.64
C SER A 16 -23.74 10.40 -21.36
N GLY A 17 -24.76 11.19 -21.72
CA GLY A 17 -25.87 10.79 -22.58
C GLY A 17 -26.03 11.79 -23.73
N LEU A 18 -26.44 11.29 -24.90
CA LEU A 18 -26.63 12.09 -26.10
C LEU A 18 -27.98 11.75 -26.75
N THR A 19 -28.75 12.77 -27.08
CA THR A 19 -29.94 12.72 -27.94
C THR A 19 -29.73 13.66 -29.14
N PRO A 20 -30.64 13.68 -30.13
CA PRO A 20 -30.54 14.64 -31.23
C PRO A 20 -30.52 16.10 -30.79
N TYR A 21 -31.10 16.42 -29.63
CA TYR A 21 -31.28 17.79 -29.14
C TYR A 21 -30.43 18.14 -27.91
N THR A 22 -29.92 17.14 -27.19
CA THR A 22 -29.19 17.37 -25.94
C THR A 22 -27.96 16.51 -25.80
N PHE A 23 -26.94 17.08 -25.15
CA PHE A 23 -25.83 16.35 -24.59
C PHE A 23 -25.71 16.60 -23.08
N CYS A 24 -25.79 15.52 -22.30
CA CYS A 24 -25.61 15.54 -20.85
C CYS A 24 -24.27 14.91 -20.49
N LYS A 25 -23.46 15.55 -19.65
CA LYS A 25 -22.17 15.02 -19.18
C LYS A 25 -21.98 15.24 -17.68
N ILE A 26 -21.52 14.21 -16.99
CA ILE A 26 -21.09 14.34 -15.59
C ILE A 26 -19.70 14.93 -15.53
N MET A 27 -19.54 16.00 -14.76
CA MET A 27 -18.31 16.77 -14.65
C MET A 27 -17.35 16.20 -13.60
N ASN A 28 -17.88 15.49 -12.60
CA ASN A 28 -17.12 14.86 -11.52
C ASN A 28 -17.47 13.36 -11.38
N PRO A 29 -17.30 12.54 -12.43
CA PRO A 29 -17.74 11.15 -12.40
C PRO A 29 -16.95 10.37 -11.36
N LYS A 30 -17.65 9.72 -10.43
CA LYS A 30 -17.11 8.67 -9.57
C LYS A 30 -17.68 7.33 -9.98
N LYS A 31 -16.84 6.30 -10.10
CA LYS A 31 -17.32 4.94 -10.39
C LYS A 31 -18.07 4.35 -9.21
N GLU A 32 -17.66 4.73 -8.00
CA GLU A 32 -18.11 4.13 -6.76
C GLU A 32 -18.33 5.20 -5.69
N TYR A 33 -19.34 5.00 -4.85
CA TYR A 33 -19.55 5.77 -3.62
C TYR A 33 -19.71 4.83 -2.43
N ASP A 34 -19.22 5.28 -1.27
CA ASP A 34 -19.30 4.52 -0.02
C ASP A 34 -20.53 4.93 0.79
N LYS A 35 -21.22 3.96 1.38
CA LYS A 35 -22.23 4.16 2.42
C LYS A 35 -21.62 3.95 3.79
N ASN A 36 -21.75 4.94 4.65
CA ASN A 36 -21.32 4.86 6.05
C ASN A 36 -22.53 4.88 6.99
N GLN A 37 -22.37 4.23 8.14
CA GLN A 37 -23.37 4.27 9.20
C GLN A 37 -23.29 5.62 9.92
N LYS A 38 -24.35 6.42 9.83
CA LYS A 38 -24.56 7.61 10.65
C LYS A 38 -25.55 7.27 11.75
N LYS A 39 -25.10 7.31 13.01
CA LYS A 39 -25.98 7.15 14.17
C LYS A 39 -26.69 8.50 14.40
N LEU A 40 -28.02 8.52 14.24
CA LEU A 40 -28.82 9.63 14.72
C LEU A 40 -29.08 9.42 16.21
N LEU A 41 -28.78 10.45 17.00
CA LEU A 41 -28.94 10.44 18.45
C LEU A 41 -30.43 10.47 18.84
N THR A 42 -31.29 11.03 17.99
CA THR A 42 -32.74 11.14 18.26
C THR A 42 -33.53 11.26 16.95
N PRO A 43 -34.44 10.30 16.62
CA PRO A 43 -34.64 9.00 17.27
C PRO A 43 -33.38 8.12 17.18
N ARG A 44 -33.20 7.17 18.12
CA ARG A 44 -32.11 6.17 18.08
C ARG A 44 -32.29 5.27 16.85
N ARG A 45 -31.79 5.74 15.71
CA ARG A 45 -31.78 5.03 14.44
C ARG A 45 -30.41 5.19 13.82
N SER A 46 -29.90 4.11 13.23
CA SER A 46 -28.70 4.17 12.42
C SER A 46 -29.09 4.17 10.96
N GLU A 47 -28.76 5.22 10.24
CA GLU A 47 -29.00 5.33 8.81
C GLU A 47 -27.70 5.06 8.05
N GLN A 48 -27.80 4.37 6.91
CA GLN A 48 -26.66 4.19 6.02
C GLN A 48 -26.68 5.28 4.95
N ARG A 49 -25.79 6.26 5.07
CA ARG A 49 -25.78 7.49 4.26
C ARG A 49 -24.64 7.48 3.25
N ILE A 50 -24.84 8.08 2.08
CA ILE A 50 -23.81 8.15 1.03
C ILE A 50 -22.78 9.19 1.41
N GLN A 51 -21.50 8.80 1.44
CA GLN A 51 -20.39 9.70 1.69
C GLN A 51 -19.93 10.37 0.38
N GLY A 52 -19.90 11.71 0.38
CA GLY A 52 -19.38 12.48 -0.76
C GLY A 52 -20.22 12.33 -2.03
N GLY A 53 -21.55 12.27 -1.89
CA GLY A 53 -22.55 12.08 -2.95
C GLY A 53 -22.84 13.27 -3.85
N LYS A 54 -22.07 14.37 -3.75
CA LYS A 54 -22.27 15.56 -4.60
C LYS A 54 -21.92 15.27 -6.06
N VAL A 55 -22.89 15.43 -6.96
CA VAL A 55 -22.76 15.28 -8.41
C VAL A 55 -22.93 16.62 -9.10
N LYS A 56 -22.06 16.90 -10.08
CA LYS A 56 -22.09 18.06 -10.96
C LYS A 56 -22.30 17.57 -12.38
N MET A 57 -23.34 18.06 -13.03
CA MET A 57 -23.74 17.70 -14.38
C MET A 57 -23.79 18.95 -15.26
N LYS A 58 -23.41 18.79 -16.52
CA LYS A 58 -23.53 19.79 -17.57
C LYS A 58 -24.53 19.30 -18.61
N VAL A 59 -25.50 20.14 -18.95
CA VAL A 59 -26.53 19.87 -19.96
C VAL A 59 -26.38 20.91 -21.07
N LEU A 60 -26.16 20.46 -22.30
CA LEU A 60 -26.10 21.28 -23.50
C LEU A 60 -27.32 20.98 -24.35
N THR A 61 -28.09 22.00 -24.72
CA THR A 61 -29.33 21.81 -25.50
C THR A 61 -29.32 22.65 -26.76
N LYS A 62 -29.87 22.10 -27.85
CA LYS A 62 -30.12 22.82 -29.10
C LYS A 62 -31.36 23.69 -29.03
N ILE A 63 -32.32 23.30 -28.18
CA ILE A 63 -33.55 24.05 -27.91
C ILE A 63 -33.50 24.49 -26.44
N PRO A 64 -33.82 25.75 -26.10
CA PRO A 64 -33.88 26.21 -24.72
C PRO A 64 -34.88 25.39 -23.88
N LEU A 65 -34.58 25.24 -22.59
CA LEU A 65 -35.47 24.55 -21.66
C LEU A 65 -36.52 25.50 -21.05
N LEU A 66 -37.64 24.95 -20.57
CA LEU A 66 -38.76 25.71 -20.00
C LEU A 66 -38.41 26.35 -18.63
N ASP A 67 -38.79 27.60 -18.40
CA ASP A 67 -38.35 28.37 -17.21
C ASP A 67 -38.77 27.77 -15.85
N ASN A 68 -39.91 27.08 -15.75
CA ASN A 68 -40.53 26.75 -14.46
C ASN A 68 -40.15 25.39 -13.83
N ALA A 69 -39.43 24.49 -14.52
CA ALA A 69 -38.79 23.28 -13.99
C ALA A 69 -38.15 22.48 -15.16
N PRO A 70 -37.07 23.00 -15.77
CA PRO A 70 -36.59 22.49 -17.05
C PRO A 70 -35.92 21.12 -16.98
N VAL A 71 -35.38 20.75 -15.81
CA VAL A 71 -34.58 19.55 -15.60
C VAL A 71 -35.08 18.83 -14.36
N GLU A 72 -35.44 17.56 -14.51
CA GLU A 72 -35.74 16.68 -13.40
C GLU A 72 -34.73 15.53 -13.38
N VAL A 73 -34.17 15.24 -12.21
CA VAL A 73 -33.19 14.16 -12.03
C VAL A 73 -33.80 13.11 -11.12
N PHE A 74 -33.78 11.87 -11.59
CA PHE A 74 -34.24 10.71 -10.84
C PHE A 74 -33.10 9.72 -10.67
N VAL A 75 -33.09 9.02 -9.54
CA VAL A 75 -32.23 7.87 -9.32
C VAL A 75 -33.05 6.60 -9.32
N ARG A 76 -32.50 5.55 -9.91
CA ARG A 76 -33.05 4.19 -9.83
C ARG A 76 -31.94 3.16 -9.84
N ARG A 77 -32.24 1.97 -9.34
CA ARG A 77 -31.35 0.81 -9.53
C ARG A 77 -31.30 0.44 -11.01
N GLU A 78 -30.15 -0.03 -11.48
CA GLU A 78 -30.00 -0.52 -12.85
C GLU A 78 -31.02 -1.66 -13.11
N PRO A 79 -31.70 -1.73 -14.27
CA PRO A 79 -32.91 -2.56 -14.41
C PRO A 79 -32.61 -4.06 -14.33
N THR A 80 -31.45 -4.52 -14.76
CA THR A 80 -31.05 -5.93 -14.62
C THR A 80 -30.76 -6.28 -13.17
N ALA A 81 -30.11 -5.38 -12.42
CA ALA A 81 -29.91 -5.52 -10.98
C ALA A 81 -31.23 -5.42 -10.19
N ALA A 82 -32.14 -4.53 -10.62
CA ALA A 82 -33.44 -4.32 -9.98
C ALA A 82 -34.38 -5.51 -10.17
N ARG A 83 -34.47 -6.09 -11.37
CA ARG A 83 -35.31 -7.27 -11.63
C ARG A 83 -34.96 -8.45 -10.74
N LYS A 84 -33.67 -8.77 -10.60
CA LYS A 84 -33.22 -9.87 -9.73
C LYS A 84 -33.66 -9.65 -8.28
N GLN A 85 -33.45 -8.44 -7.77
CA GLN A 85 -33.71 -8.13 -6.35
C GLN A 85 -35.20 -7.92 -6.03
N CYS A 86 -35.98 -7.40 -6.97
CA CYS A 86 -37.43 -7.26 -6.78
C CYS A 86 -38.17 -8.60 -6.89
N HIS A 87 -37.64 -9.58 -7.63
CA HIS A 87 -38.16 -10.95 -7.61
C HIS A 87 -37.85 -11.68 -6.31
N GLU A 88 -36.66 -11.47 -5.74
CA GLU A 88 -36.24 -12.13 -4.49
C GLU A 88 -36.90 -11.50 -3.25
N HIS A 89 -37.03 -10.17 -3.20
CA HIS A 89 -37.54 -9.44 -2.03
C HIS A 89 -38.36 -8.19 -2.43
N PRO A 90 -39.60 -8.36 -2.93
CA PRO A 90 -40.44 -7.27 -3.45
C PRO A 90 -40.81 -6.23 -2.38
N GLU A 91 -40.89 -6.63 -1.11
CA GLU A 91 -41.14 -5.73 0.02
C GLU A 91 -39.94 -4.84 0.36
N GLN A 92 -38.72 -5.20 -0.07
CA GLN A 92 -37.48 -4.55 0.35
C GLN A 92 -36.82 -3.68 -0.72
N PHE A 93 -37.01 -4.04 -1.99
CA PHE A 93 -36.45 -3.32 -3.13
C PHE A 93 -37.57 -2.76 -3.98
N THR A 94 -37.25 -1.72 -4.76
CA THR A 94 -38.17 -1.18 -5.74
C THR A 94 -37.44 -0.89 -7.05
N MET A 95 -38.19 -1.00 -8.15
CA MET A 95 -37.79 -0.49 -9.46
C MET A 95 -38.14 0.99 -9.65
N ASP A 96 -38.83 1.59 -8.67
CA ASP A 96 -39.33 2.96 -8.76
C ASP A 96 -38.21 3.98 -8.85
N MET A 97 -38.53 5.05 -9.55
CA MET A 97 -37.65 6.18 -9.76
C MET A 97 -37.85 7.17 -8.63
N THR A 98 -36.78 7.51 -7.91
CA THR A 98 -36.86 8.50 -6.84
C THR A 98 -36.34 9.84 -7.33
N ARG A 99 -37.18 10.87 -7.26
CA ARG A 99 -36.83 12.24 -7.68
C ARG A 99 -35.85 12.85 -6.68
N ILE A 100 -34.79 13.46 -7.20
CA ILE A 100 -33.85 14.27 -6.42
C ILE A 100 -34.45 15.67 -6.25
N ALA A 101 -34.82 16.03 -5.02
CA ALA A 101 -35.49 17.29 -4.72
C ALA A 101 -34.53 18.51 -4.80
N ASP A 102 -33.32 18.36 -4.29
CA ASP A 102 -32.36 19.46 -4.12
C ASP A 102 -31.48 19.68 -5.36
N LEU A 103 -32.11 19.97 -6.51
CA LEU A 103 -31.40 20.28 -7.75
C LEU A 103 -31.11 21.78 -7.86
N LYS A 104 -29.83 22.15 -7.83
CA LYS A 104 -29.38 23.53 -8.10
C LYS A 104 -29.00 23.67 -9.56
N MET A 105 -29.68 24.55 -10.29
CA MET A 105 -29.40 24.80 -11.70
C MET A 105 -28.93 26.24 -11.93
N SER A 106 -27.94 26.42 -12.79
CA SER A 106 -27.43 27.72 -13.22
C SER A 106 -27.11 27.72 -14.71
N ASN A 107 -27.46 28.80 -15.42
CA ASN A 107 -27.07 29.00 -16.82
C ASN A 107 -25.58 29.30 -16.90
N ILE A 108 -24.90 28.74 -17.91
CA ILE A 108 -23.49 28.99 -18.19
C ILE A 108 -23.32 29.36 -19.66
N PRO A 109 -22.21 30.05 -20.02
CA PRO A 109 -21.93 30.36 -21.42
C PRO A 109 -21.85 29.08 -22.26
N THR A 110 -22.51 29.09 -23.42
CA THR A 110 -22.49 27.96 -24.35
C THR A 110 -21.12 27.87 -25.01
N PRO A 111 -20.34 26.80 -24.77
CA PRO A 111 -18.95 26.72 -25.25
C PRO A 111 -18.84 26.21 -26.69
N ASP A 112 -19.94 25.75 -27.29
CA ASP A 112 -19.99 25.09 -28.59
C ASP A 112 -21.14 25.70 -29.41
N PRO A 113 -20.87 26.29 -30.59
CA PRO A 113 -21.88 26.94 -31.43
C PRO A 113 -22.97 25.97 -31.92
N LYS A 114 -22.78 24.66 -31.78
CA LYS A 114 -23.78 23.63 -32.12
C LYS A 114 -24.98 23.61 -31.17
N TYR A 115 -24.86 24.16 -29.97
CA TYR A 115 -25.92 24.20 -28.96
C TYR A 115 -26.38 25.64 -28.75
N SER A 116 -27.66 25.84 -28.42
CA SER A 116 -28.20 27.18 -28.13
C SER A 116 -28.02 27.55 -26.66
N SER A 117 -28.11 26.58 -25.76
CA SER A 117 -28.08 26.80 -24.31
C SER A 117 -27.21 25.80 -23.58
N ALA A 118 -26.62 26.23 -22.45
CA ALA A 118 -25.82 25.40 -21.58
C ALA A 118 -26.19 25.62 -20.10
N TYR A 119 -26.43 24.53 -19.39
CA TYR A 119 -26.85 24.51 -18.00
C TYR A 119 -25.87 23.71 -17.16
N LYS A 120 -25.62 24.19 -15.95
CA LYS A 120 -24.88 23.48 -14.91
C LYS A 120 -25.85 23.10 -13.81
N CYS A 121 -25.89 21.81 -13.48
CA CYS A 121 -26.74 21.22 -12.46
C CYS A 121 -25.86 20.65 -11.34
N GLU A 122 -26.17 20.95 -10.08
CA GLU A 122 -25.52 20.38 -8.90
C GLU A 122 -26.57 19.79 -7.97
N PHE A 123 -26.37 18.55 -7.53
CA PHE A 123 -27.27 17.84 -6.61
C PHE A 123 -26.50 16.84 -5.75
N ASP A 124 -27.10 16.39 -4.66
CA ASP A 124 -26.50 15.40 -3.76
C ASP A 124 -27.28 14.07 -3.82
N LEU A 125 -26.59 12.97 -4.10
CA LEU A 125 -27.19 11.64 -4.04
C LEU A 125 -27.68 11.29 -2.64
N ASP A 126 -27.08 11.85 -1.57
CA ASP A 126 -27.55 11.61 -0.19
C ASP A 126 -28.84 12.39 0.17
N SER A 127 -29.33 13.28 -0.71
CA SER A 127 -30.61 13.98 -0.51
C SER A 127 -31.83 13.05 -0.58
N VAL A 128 -31.69 11.87 -1.17
CA VAL A 128 -32.74 10.86 -1.31
C VAL A 128 -32.37 9.60 -0.55
N TYR A 129 -33.02 9.36 0.60
CA TYR A 129 -32.76 8.17 1.42
C TYR A 129 -33.91 7.16 1.38
N LEU A 130 -35.14 7.64 1.46
CA LEU A 130 -36.35 6.83 1.45
C LEU A 130 -37.21 7.19 0.23
N THR A 131 -37.89 6.18 -0.32
CA THR A 131 -38.99 6.40 -1.27
C THR A 131 -40.22 6.94 -0.54
N VAL A 132 -41.23 7.37 -1.30
CA VAL A 132 -42.53 7.81 -0.74
C VAL A 132 -43.16 6.70 0.13
N ASP A 133 -42.93 5.44 -0.24
CA ASP A 133 -43.42 4.26 0.50
C ASP A 133 -42.53 3.86 1.68
N GLY A 134 -41.53 4.67 2.04
CA GLY A 134 -40.63 4.40 3.17
C GLY A 134 -39.57 3.32 2.93
N LYS A 135 -39.32 2.91 1.68
CA LYS A 135 -38.26 1.95 1.33
C LYS A 135 -36.92 2.66 1.14
N GLU A 136 -35.82 2.04 1.55
CA GLU A 136 -34.49 2.61 1.32
C GLU A 136 -34.11 2.60 -0.17
N VAL A 137 -33.91 3.80 -0.74
CA VAL A 137 -33.52 3.99 -2.14
C VAL A 137 -32.24 3.22 -2.47
N TYR A 138 -31.27 3.28 -1.56
CA TYR A 138 -29.92 2.72 -1.73
C TYR A 138 -29.65 1.50 -0.85
N LYS A 139 -30.65 0.64 -0.63
CA LYS A 139 -30.45 -0.60 0.12
C LYS A 139 -29.36 -1.46 -0.53
N LEU A 140 -28.33 -1.84 0.22
CA LEU A 140 -27.22 -2.62 -0.33
C LEU A 140 -27.50 -4.12 -0.24
N VAL A 141 -27.19 -4.81 -1.32
CA VAL A 141 -27.18 -6.26 -1.44
C VAL A 141 -25.77 -6.76 -1.14
N LYS A 142 -25.66 -7.75 -0.25
CA LYS A 142 -24.36 -8.33 0.15
C LYS A 142 -23.78 -9.24 -0.93
N SER A 143 -24.62 -9.98 -1.65
CA SER A 143 -24.21 -10.86 -2.75
C SER A 143 -23.91 -10.06 -4.01
N LYS A 144 -22.82 -10.43 -4.72
CA LYS A 144 -22.40 -9.85 -6.02
C LYS A 144 -22.55 -8.32 -6.07
N GLY A 145 -22.11 -7.60 -5.03
CA GLY A 145 -22.42 -6.19 -4.79
C GLY A 145 -22.02 -5.23 -5.92
N ALA A 146 -20.96 -5.52 -6.68
CA ALA A 146 -20.58 -4.71 -7.84
C ALA A 146 -21.60 -4.75 -9.01
N PHE A 147 -22.38 -5.84 -9.08
CA PHE A 147 -23.46 -6.01 -10.04
C PHE A 147 -24.80 -5.56 -9.43
N ASN A 148 -25.12 -6.05 -8.24
CA ASN A 148 -26.42 -5.84 -7.61
C ASN A 148 -26.62 -4.42 -7.05
N ASN A 149 -25.55 -3.71 -6.67
CA ASN A 149 -25.62 -2.34 -6.12
C ASN A 149 -25.28 -1.27 -7.15
N ARG A 150 -25.65 -1.52 -8.40
CA ARG A 150 -25.47 -0.60 -9.53
C ARG A 150 -26.71 0.27 -9.69
N PHE A 151 -26.49 1.57 -9.79
CA PHE A 151 -27.52 2.60 -9.88
C PHE A 151 -27.24 3.49 -11.07
N GLN A 152 -28.30 4.13 -11.58
CA GLN A 152 -28.23 5.03 -12.70
C GLN A 152 -29.06 6.29 -12.44
N LEU A 153 -28.64 7.38 -13.07
CA LEU A 153 -29.41 8.62 -13.12
C LEU A 153 -30.24 8.66 -14.39
N LEU A 154 -31.50 9.00 -14.25
CA LEU A 154 -32.39 9.39 -15.34
C LEU A 154 -32.58 10.91 -15.27
N VAL A 155 -32.38 11.58 -16.38
CA VAL A 155 -32.54 13.03 -16.52
C VAL A 155 -33.66 13.28 -17.50
N CYS A 156 -34.75 13.89 -17.03
CA CYS A 156 -35.88 14.30 -17.85
C CYS A 156 -35.78 15.80 -18.12
N LEU A 157 -35.97 16.19 -19.37
CA LEU A 157 -35.83 17.57 -19.83
C LEU A 157 -37.10 18.02 -20.52
N ARG A 158 -37.57 19.22 -20.18
CA ARG A 158 -38.75 19.85 -20.80
C ARG A 158 -38.34 21.11 -21.55
N TYR A 159 -38.63 21.14 -22.84
CA TYR A 159 -38.27 22.22 -23.74
C TYR A 159 -39.35 23.29 -23.85
N VAL A 160 -38.97 24.50 -24.27
CA VAL A 160 -39.91 25.60 -24.51
C VAL A 160 -40.96 25.31 -25.59
N ASN A 161 -40.67 24.38 -26.51
CA ASN A 161 -41.60 23.95 -27.57
C ASN A 161 -42.56 22.83 -27.10
N GLY A 162 -42.57 22.48 -25.81
CA GLY A 162 -43.40 21.42 -25.24
C GLY A 162 -42.86 19.99 -25.45
N HIS A 163 -41.73 19.82 -26.14
CA HIS A 163 -41.08 18.51 -26.25
C HIS A 163 -40.51 18.07 -24.89
N GLU A 164 -40.57 16.78 -24.61
CA GLU A 164 -39.94 16.16 -23.44
C GLU A 164 -38.99 15.05 -23.88
N GLU A 165 -37.84 14.95 -23.25
CA GLU A 165 -36.91 13.85 -23.50
C GLU A 165 -36.32 13.32 -22.19
N SER A 166 -35.83 12.08 -22.23
CA SER A 166 -35.14 11.48 -21.10
C SER A 166 -33.81 10.86 -21.52
N LEU A 167 -32.79 11.02 -20.68
CA LEU A 167 -31.45 10.48 -20.89
C LEU A 167 -30.98 9.73 -19.65
N MET A 168 -30.11 8.74 -19.82
CA MET A 168 -29.45 8.04 -18.72
C MET A 168 -27.94 8.32 -18.75
N PRO A 169 -27.49 9.53 -18.36
CA PRO A 169 -26.12 9.96 -18.60
C PRO A 169 -25.11 9.44 -17.59
N TYR A 170 -25.54 8.72 -16.54
CA TYR A 170 -24.63 8.33 -15.46
C TYR A 170 -24.99 7.01 -14.80
N GLU A 171 -23.97 6.20 -14.60
CA GLU A 171 -24.05 4.94 -13.86
C GLU A 171 -22.97 4.89 -12.77
N PHE A 172 -23.30 4.36 -11.59
CA PHE A 172 -22.39 4.24 -10.46
C PHE A 172 -22.72 3.05 -9.56
N VAL A 173 -21.76 2.61 -8.75
CA VAL A 173 -21.91 1.51 -7.79
C VAL A 173 -21.84 2.02 -6.36
N LEU A 174 -22.67 1.48 -5.46
CA LEU A 174 -22.57 1.74 -4.03
C LEU A 174 -21.94 0.58 -3.27
N LYS A 175 -21.03 0.90 -2.33
CA LYS A 175 -20.34 -0.07 -1.47
C LYS A 175 -20.52 0.29 0.00
N SER A 176 -20.34 -0.69 0.88
CA SER A 176 -20.23 -0.43 2.32
C SER A 176 -18.86 0.21 2.59
N GLY A 177 -18.83 1.38 3.21
CA GLY A 177 -17.58 1.99 3.65
C GLY A 177 -16.97 1.23 4.83
N ARG A 178 -15.65 1.35 5.00
CA ARG A 178 -14.94 0.83 6.17
C ARG A 178 -15.20 1.76 7.34
N THR A 179 -15.65 1.23 8.47
CA THR A 179 -15.73 1.99 9.72
C THR A 179 -14.35 2.59 10.00
N PRO A 180 -14.21 3.91 10.19
CA PRO A 180 -12.93 4.49 10.55
C PRO A 180 -12.47 3.84 11.87
N THR A 181 -11.37 3.11 11.83
CA THR A 181 -10.67 2.67 13.04
C THR A 181 -10.29 3.92 13.81
N GLN A 182 -10.90 4.10 14.97
CA GLN A 182 -10.48 5.09 15.96
C GLN A 182 -9.02 4.77 16.32
N HIS A 183 -8.11 5.68 15.98
CA HIS A 183 -6.73 5.62 16.43
C HIS A 183 -6.67 5.87 17.94
N ASP A 184 -5.96 4.97 18.62
CA ASP A 184 -5.19 5.12 19.86
C ASP A 184 -5.79 5.95 21.01
N HIS A 185 -6.34 5.25 22.00
CA HIS A 185 -6.01 5.47 23.41
C HIS A 185 -6.31 4.20 24.21
N HIS A 186 -5.24 3.56 24.71
CA HIS A 186 -5.12 2.77 25.94
C HIS A 186 -4.21 1.54 25.75
N ARG A 187 -2.92 1.79 25.95
CA ARG A 187 -2.01 0.84 26.61
C ARG A 187 -1.95 1.21 28.10
N GLU A 188 -1.70 0.19 28.92
CA GLU A 188 -1.55 0.15 30.39
C GLU A 188 -2.82 -0.04 31.24
N ARG A 189 -3.14 -1.31 31.55
CA ARG A 189 -2.86 -1.88 32.87
C ARG A 189 -3.09 -3.39 32.88
N ASP A 190 -2.06 -4.11 33.31
CA ASP A 190 -2.13 -5.52 33.69
C ASP A 190 -2.88 -5.74 35.02
N ASN A 191 -3.28 -6.99 35.20
CA ASN A 191 -3.64 -7.71 36.43
C ASN A 191 -5.03 -7.48 37.04
N SER A 192 -5.91 -8.48 36.87
CA SER A 192 -6.13 -9.53 37.87
C SER A 192 -7.35 -10.40 37.51
N GLY A 193 -7.31 -11.70 37.82
CA GLY A 193 -8.51 -12.53 37.91
C GLY A 193 -8.48 -13.82 37.10
N PHE A 194 -7.75 -14.81 37.61
CA PHE A 194 -7.96 -16.22 37.28
C PHE A 194 -9.26 -16.67 37.97
N THR A 195 -10.28 -17.04 37.19
CA THR A 195 -11.36 -17.91 37.66
C THR A 195 -11.68 -18.94 36.59
N THR A 196 -11.42 -20.18 36.95
CA THR A 196 -11.80 -21.43 36.30
C THR A 196 -13.31 -21.53 36.09
N GLY A 197 -13.73 -21.91 34.88
CA GLY A 197 -15.11 -22.25 34.59
C GLY A 197 -15.28 -22.82 33.18
N ALA A 198 -15.40 -24.15 33.12
CA ALA A 198 -16.11 -24.98 32.15
C ALA A 198 -15.99 -24.71 30.63
N ALA A 199 -15.51 -25.76 29.95
CA ALA A 199 -15.70 -26.13 28.54
C ALA A 199 -16.56 -25.19 27.67
N ASP A 200 -15.91 -24.45 26.78
CA ASP A 200 -16.51 -23.96 25.54
C ASP A 200 -15.49 -24.31 24.45
N GLY A 201 -15.84 -25.27 23.60
CA GLY A 201 -15.04 -25.63 22.43
C GLY A 201 -14.85 -24.40 21.52
N PRO A 202 -13.93 -24.46 20.55
CA PRO A 202 -13.68 -23.33 19.66
C PRO A 202 -14.96 -22.99 18.89
N ARG A 203 -15.66 -21.95 19.34
CA ARG A 203 -16.76 -21.34 18.59
C ARG A 203 -16.17 -20.71 17.34
N ALA A 204 -16.21 -21.45 16.24
CA ALA A 204 -15.94 -20.96 14.90
C ALA A 204 -17.04 -19.96 14.50
N HIS A 205 -16.99 -18.77 15.08
CA HIS A 205 -17.76 -17.65 14.59
C HIS A 205 -17.15 -17.24 13.26
N HIS A 206 -17.87 -17.53 12.17
CA HIS A 206 -17.68 -16.98 10.82
C HIS A 206 -16.83 -17.82 9.85
N VAL A 207 -17.48 -18.81 9.22
CA VAL A 207 -17.05 -19.36 7.92
C VAL A 207 -17.55 -18.41 6.82
N SER A 208 -16.62 -17.77 6.10
CA SER A 208 -16.92 -16.89 4.96
C SER A 208 -16.51 -17.58 3.67
N CYS A 209 -17.43 -18.33 3.06
CA CYS A 209 -17.27 -18.75 1.67
C CYS A 209 -17.46 -17.52 0.76
N ARG A 210 -16.39 -17.09 0.07
CA ARG A 210 -16.45 -15.97 -0.89
C ARG A 210 -17.10 -16.35 -2.22
N HIS A 211 -17.20 -17.63 -2.55
CA HIS A 211 -17.75 -18.09 -3.82
C HIS A 211 -18.16 -19.57 -3.72
N LEU A 212 -19.42 -19.87 -4.04
CA LEU A 212 -19.92 -21.21 -4.34
C LEU A 212 -20.87 -21.00 -5.52
N ASP A 213 -20.38 -21.24 -6.75
CA ASP A 213 -21.24 -21.20 -7.94
C ASP A 213 -21.92 -22.56 -8.06
N ALA A 214 -23.21 -22.60 -7.75
CA ALA A 214 -24.13 -23.57 -8.30
C ALA A 214 -24.99 -22.80 -9.31
N GLU A 215 -24.80 -23.06 -10.61
CA GLU A 215 -25.32 -22.17 -11.66
C GLU A 215 -26.85 -22.10 -11.71
N THR A 216 -27.58 -23.19 -11.41
CA THR A 216 -29.00 -23.15 -11.06
C THR A 216 -29.45 -24.48 -10.45
N ALA A 217 -30.21 -24.43 -9.34
CA ALA A 217 -31.11 -25.51 -8.96
C ALA A 217 -32.54 -24.96 -9.06
N LYS A 218 -33.21 -25.19 -10.20
CA LYS A 218 -34.59 -24.76 -10.41
C LYS A 218 -35.52 -25.78 -9.78
N ILE A 219 -35.82 -25.58 -8.50
CA ILE A 219 -36.81 -26.36 -7.78
C ILE A 219 -38.15 -25.65 -7.94
N THR A 220 -39.03 -26.19 -8.79
CA THR A 220 -40.32 -25.56 -9.14
C THR A 220 -41.34 -25.63 -8.01
N ASN A 221 -41.42 -26.76 -7.30
CA ASN A 221 -42.24 -26.95 -6.11
C ASN A 221 -41.62 -28.09 -5.27
N ILE A 222 -41.38 -27.87 -3.97
CA ILE A 222 -41.19 -28.97 -3.00
C ILE A 222 -42.36 -28.91 -2.04
N LEU A 223 -43.26 -29.89 -2.15
CA LEU A 223 -44.30 -30.16 -1.18
C LEU A 223 -43.83 -31.35 -0.35
N CYS A 224 -43.61 -31.12 0.94
CA CYS A 224 -43.10 -32.11 1.87
C CYS A 224 -43.90 -31.97 3.16
N GLU A 225 -44.84 -32.90 3.40
CA GLU A 225 -45.75 -32.82 4.55
C GLU A 225 -45.12 -33.36 5.83
N ASN A 226 -44.35 -34.45 5.76
CA ASN A 226 -43.46 -34.92 6.83
C ASN A 226 -42.59 -36.05 6.26
N ILE A 227 -41.27 -35.89 6.18
CA ILE A 227 -40.36 -36.97 5.78
C ILE A 227 -39.78 -37.56 7.05
N GLN A 228 -40.17 -38.80 7.35
CA GLN A 228 -39.47 -39.65 8.31
C GLN A 228 -38.63 -40.65 7.51
N THR A 229 -37.31 -40.56 7.64
CA THR A 229 -36.36 -41.49 7.01
C THR A 229 -35.25 -41.80 7.99
N GLU A 230 -34.74 -43.02 7.94
CA GLU A 230 -33.58 -43.46 8.72
C GLU A 230 -32.25 -43.10 8.03
N ASN A 231 -32.31 -42.68 6.75
CA ASN A 231 -31.13 -42.32 5.97
C ASN A 231 -30.95 -40.80 5.97
N HIS A 232 -29.72 -40.33 6.18
CA HIS A 232 -29.42 -38.92 6.41
C HIS A 232 -28.35 -38.36 5.45
N ASP A 233 -28.12 -39.04 4.32
CA ASP A 233 -27.13 -38.68 3.30
C ASP A 233 -27.74 -38.15 1.99
N ILE A 234 -27.06 -37.15 1.43
CA ILE A 234 -27.34 -36.54 0.14
C ILE A 234 -26.18 -36.89 -0.79
N ALA A 235 -26.49 -37.59 -1.88
CA ALA A 235 -25.52 -38.06 -2.85
C ALA A 235 -25.88 -37.67 -4.28
N TYR A 236 -24.87 -37.59 -5.14
CA TYR A 236 -25.00 -37.22 -6.54
C TYR A 236 -24.41 -38.30 -7.43
N PHE A 237 -25.05 -38.55 -8.58
CA PHE A 237 -24.44 -39.37 -9.63
C PHE A 237 -23.32 -38.60 -10.31
N MET A 238 -22.12 -39.19 -10.29
CA MET A 238 -20.91 -38.61 -10.85
C MET A 238 -20.23 -39.62 -11.78
N ARG A 239 -19.69 -39.13 -12.90
CA ARG A 239 -18.93 -39.92 -13.87
C ARG A 239 -17.64 -40.44 -13.23
N VAL A 240 -17.40 -41.74 -13.28
CA VAL A 240 -16.16 -42.42 -12.87
C VAL A 240 -15.15 -42.32 -14.00
N GLN A 241 -13.88 -42.09 -13.67
CA GLN A 241 -12.82 -42.15 -14.68
C GLN A 241 -12.67 -43.57 -15.24
N THR A 242 -12.88 -43.73 -16.54
CA THR A 242 -12.60 -44.95 -17.29
C THR A 242 -11.52 -44.66 -18.32
N ASN A 243 -10.45 -45.48 -18.33
CA ASN A 243 -9.51 -45.49 -19.43
C ASN A 243 -10.12 -46.27 -20.60
N GLU A 244 -9.80 -45.91 -21.85
CA GLU A 244 -10.29 -46.63 -23.02
C GLU A 244 -9.92 -48.13 -22.93
N GLY A 245 -10.92 -48.99 -22.75
CA GLY A 245 -10.76 -50.45 -22.69
C GLY A 245 -10.79 -51.07 -21.30
N ASP A 246 -10.79 -50.28 -20.22
CA ASP A 246 -10.93 -50.79 -18.84
C ASP A 246 -12.40 -50.79 -18.40
N THR A 247 -12.78 -51.83 -17.63
CA THR A 247 -14.04 -51.81 -16.90
C THR A 247 -13.99 -50.71 -15.81
N PRO A 248 -15.10 -50.01 -15.53
CA PRO A 248 -15.18 -49.05 -14.42
C PRO A 248 -14.61 -49.67 -13.15
N SER A 249 -13.78 -48.93 -12.41
CA SER A 249 -13.28 -49.42 -11.12
C SER A 249 -14.48 -49.75 -10.22
N ASP A 250 -14.55 -50.99 -9.72
CA ASP A 250 -15.60 -51.44 -8.80
C ASP A 250 -15.46 -50.69 -7.46
N MET A 251 -16.08 -49.52 -7.37
CA MET A 251 -16.13 -48.71 -6.16
C MET A 251 -17.17 -49.30 -5.19
N GLU A 252 -16.76 -49.47 -3.94
CA GLU A 252 -17.58 -50.06 -2.89
C GLU A 252 -18.16 -49.02 -1.94
N LYS A 253 -19.18 -49.42 -1.17
CA LYS A 253 -19.73 -48.58 -0.10
C LYS A 253 -18.62 -48.12 0.84
N GLY A 254 -18.60 -46.81 1.11
CA GLY A 254 -17.65 -46.19 2.04
C GLY A 254 -16.29 -45.84 1.44
N ASP A 255 -16.06 -46.15 0.17
CA ASP A 255 -14.86 -45.71 -0.53
C ASP A 255 -14.80 -44.17 -0.64
N VAL A 256 -13.62 -43.62 -0.38
CA VAL A 256 -13.34 -42.19 -0.46
C VAL A 256 -12.80 -41.85 -1.84
N VAL A 257 -13.46 -40.92 -2.51
CA VAL A 257 -13.12 -40.48 -3.87
C VAL A 257 -12.86 -38.97 -3.91
N ALA A 258 -12.00 -38.55 -4.84
CA ALA A 258 -11.80 -37.14 -5.16
C ALA A 258 -12.65 -36.71 -6.35
N PHE A 259 -13.04 -35.45 -6.32
CA PHE A 259 -13.59 -34.76 -7.48
C PHE A 259 -12.43 -34.11 -8.24
N LEU A 260 -12.24 -34.57 -9.46
CA LEU A 260 -11.19 -34.14 -10.39
C LEU A 260 -11.83 -33.51 -11.63
N GLU A 261 -11.05 -32.74 -12.37
CA GLU A 261 -11.47 -32.05 -13.58
C GLU A 261 -10.61 -32.57 -14.73
N ASP A 262 -11.22 -32.87 -15.88
CA ASP A 262 -10.51 -33.25 -17.09
C ASP A 262 -10.02 -32.01 -17.87
N ASP A 263 -9.31 -32.25 -18.97
CA ASP A 263 -8.79 -31.18 -19.84
C ASP A 263 -9.90 -30.35 -20.50
N GLU A 264 -11.12 -30.87 -20.56
CA GLU A 264 -12.31 -30.21 -21.13
C GLU A 264 -13.07 -29.37 -20.10
N GLY A 265 -12.78 -29.55 -18.81
CA GLY A 265 -13.40 -28.85 -17.69
C GLY A 265 -14.54 -29.62 -17.03
N ASP A 266 -14.80 -30.86 -17.45
CA ASP A 266 -15.84 -31.72 -16.89
C ASP A 266 -15.34 -32.42 -15.63
N THR A 267 -16.24 -32.57 -14.65
CA THR A 267 -15.91 -33.17 -13.35
C THR A 267 -16.12 -34.68 -13.38
N TYR A 268 -15.12 -35.43 -12.95
CA TYR A 268 -15.19 -36.89 -12.76
C TYR A 268 -14.69 -37.28 -11.36
N ILE A 269 -14.94 -38.53 -10.98
CA ILE A 269 -14.47 -39.11 -9.73
C ILE A 269 -13.44 -40.21 -9.98
N ASP A 270 -12.42 -40.22 -9.13
CA ASP A 270 -11.44 -41.30 -9.01
C ASP A 270 -10.96 -41.35 -7.56
N PHE A 271 -10.37 -42.47 -7.18
CA PHE A 271 -9.68 -42.62 -5.91
C PHE A 271 -8.53 -41.61 -5.75
N ILE A 272 -8.26 -41.26 -4.50
CA ILE A 272 -7.18 -40.32 -4.17
C ILE A 272 -5.84 -41.06 -4.18
N THR A 273 -4.92 -40.57 -5.01
CA THR A 273 -3.53 -41.03 -5.11
C THR A 273 -2.57 -39.90 -4.76
N SER A 274 -1.31 -40.23 -4.50
CA SER A 274 -0.25 -39.24 -4.26
C SER A 274 -0.10 -38.24 -5.42
N GLU A 275 -0.38 -38.68 -6.65
CA GLU A 275 -0.29 -37.89 -7.87
C GLU A 275 -1.48 -36.95 -8.06
N ASN A 276 -2.72 -37.44 -7.85
CA ASN A 276 -3.93 -36.66 -8.11
C ASN A 276 -4.43 -35.86 -6.90
N ALA A 277 -3.95 -36.14 -5.69
CA ALA A 277 -4.40 -35.48 -4.45
C ALA A 277 -4.25 -33.96 -4.47
N ARG A 278 -3.28 -33.42 -5.24
CA ARG A 278 -3.09 -31.96 -5.39
C ARG A 278 -4.13 -31.30 -6.29
N ASN A 279 -4.71 -32.07 -7.20
CA ASN A 279 -5.70 -31.62 -8.18
C ASN A 279 -7.13 -31.85 -7.67
N ALA A 280 -7.31 -32.68 -6.65
CA ALA A 280 -8.58 -32.90 -5.98
C ALA A 280 -9.18 -31.59 -5.45
N ARG A 281 -10.34 -31.21 -5.99
CA ARG A 281 -11.06 -29.99 -5.55
C ARG A 281 -11.87 -30.23 -4.29
N LEU A 282 -12.43 -31.43 -4.18
CA LEU A 282 -13.31 -31.90 -3.12
C LEU A 282 -13.08 -33.39 -2.93
N ALA A 283 -13.58 -33.92 -1.81
CA ALA A 283 -13.66 -35.35 -1.56
C ALA A 283 -15.10 -35.72 -1.20
N GLY A 284 -15.49 -36.95 -1.55
CA GLY A 284 -16.79 -37.52 -1.27
C GLY A 284 -16.68 -39.00 -0.95
N VAL A 285 -17.80 -39.61 -0.60
CA VAL A 285 -17.85 -41.01 -0.18
C VAL A 285 -18.86 -41.76 -1.01
N ILE A 286 -18.49 -42.92 -1.52
CA ILE A 286 -19.38 -43.79 -2.28
C ILE A 286 -20.51 -44.27 -1.36
N SER A 287 -21.74 -43.87 -1.69
CA SER A 287 -22.94 -44.22 -0.91
C SER A 287 -23.80 -45.21 -1.68
N ARG A 288 -24.39 -46.14 -0.92
CA ARG A 288 -25.44 -47.05 -1.38
C ARG A 288 -26.77 -46.79 -0.67
N THR A 289 -26.76 -45.89 0.30
CA THR A 289 -27.88 -45.61 1.23
C THR A 289 -28.52 -44.23 1.01
N ALA A 290 -28.00 -43.43 0.08
CA ALA A 290 -28.41 -42.05 -0.16
C ALA A 290 -29.93 -41.83 -0.11
N PHE A 291 -30.34 -41.01 0.85
CA PHE A 291 -31.72 -40.57 1.00
C PHE A 291 -32.15 -39.66 -0.16
N PHE A 292 -31.36 -38.60 -0.42
CA PHE A 292 -31.57 -37.74 -1.58
C PHE A 292 -30.52 -38.05 -2.65
N ARG A 293 -31.00 -38.35 -3.86
CA ARG A 293 -30.17 -38.64 -5.02
C ARG A 293 -30.30 -37.51 -6.04
N GLY A 294 -29.28 -36.68 -6.13
CA GLY A 294 -29.15 -35.67 -7.17
C GLY A 294 -28.67 -36.32 -8.47
N ARG A 295 -29.27 -35.90 -9.60
CA ARG A 295 -28.77 -36.24 -10.93
C ARG A 295 -28.01 -35.06 -11.50
N THR A 296 -26.78 -35.30 -11.96
CA THR A 296 -26.09 -34.36 -12.86
C THR A 296 -26.66 -34.54 -14.27
N ALA A 297 -26.76 -33.47 -15.06
CA ALA A 297 -27.43 -33.51 -16.37
C ALA A 297 -26.76 -34.43 -17.41
N ILE A 298 -25.59 -34.98 -17.08
CA ILE A 298 -24.69 -35.73 -17.97
C ILE A 298 -24.76 -37.24 -17.67
N CYS A 299 -25.28 -37.65 -16.52
CA CYS A 299 -25.24 -39.03 -16.05
C CYS A 299 -26.61 -39.71 -16.12
N ASP A 300 -26.72 -40.80 -16.89
CA ASP A 300 -27.87 -41.70 -16.84
C ASP A 300 -27.62 -42.77 -15.76
N PRO A 301 -28.50 -42.96 -14.77
CA PRO A 301 -28.34 -44.00 -13.75
C PRO A 301 -28.23 -45.44 -14.28
N ASP A 302 -28.62 -45.69 -15.54
CA ASP A 302 -28.50 -47.00 -16.19
C ASP A 302 -27.15 -47.20 -16.92
N HIS A 303 -26.30 -46.18 -16.96
CA HIS A 303 -24.97 -46.24 -17.57
C HIS A 303 -23.90 -46.71 -16.54
N LEU A 304 -23.06 -47.66 -16.94
CA LEU A 304 -22.01 -48.30 -16.14
C LEU A 304 -20.86 -47.36 -15.70
N ASP A 305 -20.81 -46.14 -16.22
CA ASP A 305 -19.72 -45.18 -16.02
C ASP A 305 -20.02 -44.15 -14.92
N CYS A 306 -21.09 -44.33 -14.14
CA CYS A 306 -21.51 -43.39 -13.11
C CYS A 306 -21.66 -44.07 -11.75
N ASP A 307 -21.26 -43.38 -10.68
CA ASP A 307 -21.46 -43.85 -9.32
C ASP A 307 -22.02 -42.75 -8.39
N LEU A 308 -22.63 -43.18 -7.29
CA LEU A 308 -23.35 -42.36 -6.34
C LEU A 308 -22.45 -41.92 -5.19
N VAL A 309 -22.12 -40.63 -5.15
CA VAL A 309 -21.18 -40.05 -4.19
C VAL A 309 -21.91 -39.14 -3.20
N CYS A 310 -21.87 -39.50 -1.92
CA CYS A 310 -22.30 -38.66 -0.82
C CYS A 310 -21.31 -37.51 -0.59
N ILE A 311 -21.87 -36.30 -0.49
CA ILE A 311 -21.12 -35.07 -0.25
C ILE A 311 -21.57 -34.33 1.01
N ILE A 312 -22.78 -34.63 1.50
CA ILE A 312 -23.38 -34.03 2.69
C ILE A 312 -24.22 -35.08 3.39
N GLY A 313 -24.01 -35.25 4.70
CA GLY A 313 -24.87 -36.03 5.55
C GLY A 313 -24.14 -37.17 6.26
N GLU A 314 -24.91 -38.05 6.87
CA GLU A 314 -24.38 -39.17 7.64
C GLU A 314 -24.19 -40.39 6.76
N VAL A 315 -22.95 -40.86 6.62
CA VAL A 315 -22.59 -41.99 5.75
C VAL A 315 -21.45 -42.80 6.38
N GLU A 316 -21.42 -44.10 6.11
CA GLU A 316 -20.32 -44.97 6.49
C GLU A 316 -19.11 -44.71 5.59
N VAL A 317 -17.94 -44.53 6.19
CA VAL A 317 -16.67 -44.23 5.51
C VAL A 317 -15.65 -45.29 5.87
N LYS A 318 -14.88 -45.80 4.91
CA LYS A 318 -13.72 -46.66 5.19
C LYS A 318 -12.64 -45.81 5.86
N VAL A 319 -12.41 -46.01 7.15
CA VAL A 319 -11.39 -45.32 7.95
C VAL A 319 -10.30 -46.32 8.34
N VAL A 320 -9.04 -45.90 8.24
CA VAL A 320 -7.88 -46.66 8.67
C VAL A 320 -7.43 -46.20 10.05
N GLY A 321 -7.24 -47.16 10.94
CA GLY A 321 -6.73 -46.91 12.28
C GLY A 321 -7.80 -46.45 13.27
N LYS A 322 -7.34 -46.09 14.47
CA LYS A 322 -8.21 -45.72 15.59
C LYS A 322 -8.93 -44.42 15.31
N VAL A 323 -10.20 -44.37 15.66
CA VAL A 323 -11.06 -43.20 15.54
C VAL A 323 -11.85 -43.00 16.82
N GLN A 324 -12.03 -41.75 17.25
CA GLN A 324 -12.94 -41.40 18.32
C GLN A 324 -14.09 -40.55 17.78
N ALA A 325 -15.26 -40.68 18.39
CA ALA A 325 -16.38 -39.80 18.12
C ALA A 325 -15.97 -38.33 18.33
N GLY A 326 -16.14 -37.51 17.31
CA GLY A 326 -15.70 -36.11 17.27
C GLY A 326 -14.38 -35.86 16.55
N ASP A 327 -13.61 -36.91 16.20
CA ASP A 327 -12.38 -36.74 15.43
C ASP A 327 -12.67 -36.24 14.01
N LEU A 328 -11.76 -35.42 13.49
CA LEU A 328 -11.84 -34.96 12.10
C LEU A 328 -11.31 -36.05 11.18
N VAL A 329 -12.09 -36.36 10.16
CA VAL A 329 -11.78 -37.43 9.19
C VAL A 329 -11.23 -36.81 7.92
N TYR A 330 -10.04 -37.23 7.54
CA TYR A 330 -9.29 -36.71 6.40
C TYR A 330 -9.08 -37.79 5.35
N THR A 331 -8.99 -37.41 4.08
CA THR A 331 -8.69 -38.35 3.00
C THR A 331 -7.29 -38.96 3.14
N SER A 332 -7.15 -40.27 2.93
CA SER A 332 -5.84 -40.90 2.76
C SER A 332 -5.33 -40.72 1.33
N ASN A 333 -4.03 -40.49 1.19
CA ASN A 333 -3.31 -40.46 -0.08
C ASN A 333 -2.35 -41.66 -0.23
N CYS A 334 -2.41 -42.60 0.71
CA CYS A 334 -1.53 -43.76 0.75
C CYS A 334 -2.02 -44.82 -0.24
N GLU A 335 -1.18 -45.24 -1.17
CA GLU A 335 -1.53 -46.27 -2.17
C GLU A 335 -1.94 -47.60 -1.53
N GLN A 336 -1.37 -47.92 -0.37
CA GLN A 336 -1.72 -49.13 0.39
C GLN A 336 -3.15 -49.11 0.94
N TYR A 337 -3.72 -47.92 1.13
CA TYR A 337 -5.05 -47.69 1.70
C TYR A 337 -5.91 -46.83 0.76
N ARG A 338 -5.86 -47.16 -0.53
CA ARG A 338 -6.65 -46.50 -1.57
C ARG A 338 -8.14 -46.53 -1.20
N GLY A 339 -8.83 -45.41 -1.40
CA GLY A 339 -10.26 -45.31 -1.07
C GLY A 339 -10.58 -45.23 0.41
N SER A 340 -9.59 -45.01 1.29
CA SER A 340 -9.84 -44.90 2.73
C SER A 340 -9.56 -43.49 3.27
N ALA A 341 -10.05 -43.21 4.47
CA ALA A 341 -9.81 -42.00 5.25
C ALA A 341 -8.99 -42.31 6.50
N VAL A 342 -8.47 -41.27 7.15
CA VAL A 342 -7.73 -41.35 8.42
C VAL A 342 -8.30 -40.31 9.37
N ALA A 343 -8.55 -40.71 10.61
CA ALA A 343 -8.98 -39.80 11.67
C ALA A 343 -7.77 -39.04 12.25
N ARG A 344 -7.93 -37.75 12.55
CA ARG A 344 -6.94 -36.94 13.26
C ARG A 344 -7.60 -36.14 14.37
N ASN A 345 -6.98 -36.18 15.54
CA ASN A 345 -7.43 -35.41 16.69
C ASN A 345 -6.92 -33.95 16.59
N PRO A 346 -7.81 -32.93 16.57
CA PRO A 346 -7.42 -31.53 16.54
C PRO A 346 -6.66 -31.03 17.79
N LEU A 347 -6.70 -31.76 18.91
CA LEU A 347 -6.00 -31.44 20.15
C LEU A 347 -4.56 -31.99 20.21
N GLU A 348 -4.21 -32.95 19.36
CA GLU A 348 -2.89 -33.62 19.33
C GLU A 348 -2.17 -33.38 18.00
N ALA A 349 -2.19 -32.13 17.50
CA ALA A 349 -1.58 -31.75 16.24
C ALA A 349 -0.03 -31.94 16.17
N GLU A 350 0.62 -32.27 17.29
CA GLU A 350 2.09 -32.40 17.41
C GLU A 350 2.61 -33.85 17.49
N ILE A 351 1.75 -34.88 17.46
CA ILE A 351 2.21 -36.27 17.60
C ILE A 351 1.65 -37.14 16.47
N GLN A 352 2.25 -37.06 15.28
CA GLN A 352 2.38 -38.19 14.34
C GLN A 352 3.22 -37.81 13.10
N ASP A 353 4.45 -37.35 13.33
CA ASP A 353 5.52 -37.38 12.32
C ASP A 353 6.16 -38.79 12.18
N SER A 354 5.64 -39.80 12.89
CA SER A 354 6.27 -41.12 13.00
C SER A 354 5.53 -42.26 12.30
N ALA A 355 4.40 -41.99 11.62
CA ALA A 355 3.66 -42.99 10.83
C ALA A 355 3.50 -42.60 9.35
N ALA A 356 3.97 -41.40 8.97
CA ALA A 356 4.10 -41.03 7.56
C ALA A 356 5.34 -41.72 6.99
N SER A 357 5.12 -42.86 6.36
CA SER A 357 6.06 -43.44 5.38
C SER A 357 6.62 -42.34 4.47
N GLU A 358 7.91 -42.40 4.15
CA GLU A 358 8.68 -41.45 3.33
C GLU A 358 8.06 -41.13 1.94
N ASN A 359 6.98 -41.81 1.54
CA ASN A 359 6.30 -41.64 0.25
C ASN A 359 4.88 -41.04 0.32
N CYS A 360 4.36 -40.68 1.49
CA CYS A 360 2.99 -40.14 1.62
C CYS A 360 2.98 -38.64 1.93
N ASP A 361 3.12 -37.79 0.91
CA ASP A 361 2.81 -36.36 1.06
C ASP A 361 2.20 -35.77 -0.23
N PRO A 362 0.87 -35.54 -0.23
CA PRO A 362 0.42 -34.17 0.01
C PRO A 362 -0.81 -34.02 0.92
N THR A 363 -0.97 -32.80 1.44
CA THR A 363 -2.04 -32.24 2.29
C THR A 363 -3.39 -32.96 2.19
N PRO A 364 -3.81 -33.73 3.20
CA PRO A 364 -5.06 -34.47 3.13
C PRO A 364 -6.26 -33.52 3.22
N THR A 365 -7.31 -33.79 2.45
CA THR A 365 -8.54 -32.99 2.37
C THR A 365 -9.45 -33.37 3.52
N LEU A 366 -10.01 -32.38 4.23
CA LEU A 366 -10.99 -32.63 5.28
C LEU A 366 -12.30 -33.13 4.66
N LEU A 367 -12.72 -34.33 5.06
CA LEU A 367 -13.94 -34.97 4.57
C LEU A 367 -15.13 -34.71 5.50
N GLY A 368 -14.90 -34.78 6.82
CA GLY A 368 -15.98 -34.72 7.80
C GLY A 368 -15.52 -34.97 9.23
N MET A 369 -16.44 -35.49 10.03
CA MET A 369 -16.21 -35.83 11.44
C MET A 369 -16.76 -37.22 11.76
N ALA A 370 -16.03 -37.99 12.54
CA ALA A 370 -16.48 -39.30 13.00
C ALA A 370 -17.58 -39.15 14.06
N MET A 371 -18.64 -39.95 13.95
CA MET A 371 -19.77 -39.94 14.89
C MET A 371 -19.68 -41.05 15.94
N GLU A 372 -18.80 -42.03 15.70
CA GLU A 372 -18.58 -43.18 16.56
C GLU A 372 -17.09 -43.42 16.78
N SER A 373 -16.78 -44.18 17.83
CA SER A 373 -15.41 -44.51 18.21
C SER A 373 -15.11 -45.96 17.83
N ASP A 374 -13.92 -46.17 17.29
CA ASP A 374 -13.38 -47.49 16.99
C ASP A 374 -11.91 -47.58 17.40
N SER A 375 -11.54 -48.71 18.00
CA SER A 375 -10.19 -48.98 18.49
C SER A 375 -9.38 -49.91 17.59
N ASP A 376 -9.99 -50.44 16.53
CA ASP A 376 -9.34 -51.32 15.57
C ASP A 376 -8.28 -50.56 14.75
N LEU A 377 -7.22 -51.26 14.35
CA LEU A 377 -6.12 -50.68 13.56
C LEU A 377 -6.30 -50.89 12.05
N ASP A 378 -7.19 -51.81 11.66
CA ASP A 378 -7.47 -52.16 10.27
C ASP A 378 -8.50 -51.20 9.64
N ILE A 379 -8.77 -51.37 8.34
CA ILE A 379 -9.76 -50.58 7.61
C ILE A 379 -11.17 -51.00 8.05
N LYS A 380 -11.99 -50.04 8.48
CA LYS A 380 -13.37 -50.31 8.90
C LYS A 380 -14.34 -49.24 8.43
N LEU A 381 -15.60 -49.63 8.27
CA LEU A 381 -16.69 -48.70 7.99
C LEU A 381 -17.10 -47.99 9.28
N VAL A 382 -16.94 -46.67 9.29
CA VAL A 382 -17.23 -45.79 10.43
C VAL A 382 -18.27 -44.77 10.01
N ARG A 383 -19.34 -44.62 10.80
CA ARG A 383 -20.34 -43.57 10.61
C ARG A 383 -19.71 -42.19 10.78
N CYS A 384 -19.69 -41.43 9.71
CA CYS A 384 -19.15 -40.08 9.68
C CYS A 384 -20.21 -39.08 9.19
N LEU A 385 -20.16 -37.88 9.75
CA LEU A 385 -20.83 -36.72 9.19
C LEU A 385 -19.92 -36.12 8.10
N VAL A 386 -20.24 -36.40 6.84
CA VAL A 386 -19.54 -35.85 5.68
C VAL A 386 -20.10 -34.46 5.36
N SER A 387 -19.20 -33.50 5.09
CA SER A 387 -19.60 -32.13 4.80
C SER A 387 -18.67 -31.45 3.81
N ILE A 388 -19.20 -31.21 2.60
CA ILE A 388 -18.55 -30.38 1.58
C ILE A 388 -18.13 -29.00 2.10
N VAL A 389 -18.90 -28.41 3.03
CA VAL A 389 -18.61 -27.09 3.60
C VAL A 389 -17.34 -27.11 4.45
N LEU A 390 -17.13 -28.18 5.21
CA LEU A 390 -15.90 -28.37 6.00
C LEU A 390 -14.68 -28.51 5.08
N GLY A 391 -14.81 -29.32 4.02
CA GLY A 391 -13.74 -29.49 3.02
C GLY A 391 -13.35 -28.18 2.32
N ILE A 392 -14.33 -27.38 1.90
CA ILE A 392 -14.08 -26.08 1.24
C ILE A 392 -13.46 -25.08 2.22
N SER A 393 -13.94 -25.05 3.48
CA SER A 393 -13.43 -24.13 4.50
C SER A 393 -11.96 -24.39 4.83
N ASP A 394 -11.58 -25.65 5.03
CA ASP A 394 -10.19 -26.05 5.31
C ASP A 394 -9.26 -25.70 4.13
N LEU A 395 -9.68 -26.01 2.90
CA LEU A 395 -8.93 -25.65 1.69
C LEU A 395 -8.69 -24.14 1.58
N HIS A 396 -9.70 -23.32 1.91
CA HIS A 396 -9.59 -21.86 1.87
C HIS A 396 -8.65 -21.31 2.96
N GLN A 397 -8.75 -21.84 4.19
CA GLN A 397 -7.87 -21.46 5.29
C GLN A 397 -6.41 -21.78 4.98
N ARG A 398 -6.13 -22.98 4.43
CA ARG A 398 -4.77 -23.40 4.06
C ARG A 398 -4.17 -22.53 2.96
N ARG A 399 -4.92 -22.22 1.91
CA ARG A 399 -4.46 -21.30 0.85
C ARG A 399 -4.12 -19.92 1.41
N THR A 400 -4.94 -19.41 2.32
CA THR A 400 -4.70 -18.12 2.98
C THR A 400 -3.44 -18.15 3.85
N LEU A 401 -3.24 -19.22 4.63
CA LEU A 401 -2.04 -19.40 5.45
C LEU A 401 -0.76 -19.52 4.60
N ALA A 402 -0.81 -20.23 3.47
CA ALA A 402 0.32 -20.35 2.56
C ALA A 402 0.74 -18.99 1.98
N GLU A 403 -0.23 -18.17 1.57
CA GLU A 403 0.04 -16.80 1.09
C GLU A 403 0.58 -15.88 2.20
N LEU A 404 0.07 -16.01 3.43
CA LEU A 404 0.59 -15.28 4.58
C LEU A 404 2.03 -15.69 4.90
N ARG A 405 2.38 -16.99 4.83
CA ARG A 405 3.76 -17.47 5.01
C ARG A 405 4.70 -16.90 3.93
N LYS A 406 4.30 -16.92 2.66
CA LYS A 406 5.06 -16.29 1.56
C LYS A 406 5.27 -14.79 1.80
N CYS A 407 4.26 -14.09 2.34
CA CYS A 407 4.37 -12.68 2.68
C CYS A 407 5.37 -12.46 3.84
N HIS A 408 5.29 -13.28 4.89
CA HIS A 408 6.21 -13.23 6.03
C HIS A 408 7.67 -13.43 5.59
N ASP A 409 7.94 -14.41 4.73
CA ASP A 409 9.28 -14.67 4.19
C ASP A 409 9.84 -13.51 3.36
N LYS A 410 8.98 -12.78 2.64
CA LYS A 410 9.40 -11.56 1.93
C LYS A 410 9.76 -10.44 2.90
N ILE A 411 8.98 -10.25 3.96
CA ILE A 411 9.22 -9.22 4.98
C ILE A 411 10.52 -9.49 5.74
N THR A 412 10.78 -10.75 6.12
CA THR A 412 12.01 -11.12 6.84
C THR A 412 13.27 -10.94 5.99
N LYS A 413 13.20 -11.22 4.68
CA LYS A 413 14.28 -10.92 3.73
C LYS A 413 14.57 -9.42 3.62
N ILE A 414 13.54 -8.58 3.54
CA ILE A 414 13.68 -7.11 3.48
C ILE A 414 14.29 -6.55 4.77
N GLN A 415 13.87 -7.04 5.94
CA GLN A 415 14.42 -6.61 7.22
C GLN A 415 15.91 -6.95 7.38
N LYS A 416 16.36 -8.13 6.91
CA LYS A 416 17.80 -8.48 6.90
C LYS A 416 18.61 -7.53 6.03
N TYR A 417 18.08 -7.12 4.88
CA TYR A 417 18.74 -6.18 3.96
C TYR A 417 18.84 -4.77 4.56
N LEU A 418 17.76 -4.24 5.15
CA LEU A 418 17.75 -2.91 5.78
C LEU A 418 18.75 -2.81 6.95
N ARG A 419 18.89 -3.89 7.74
CA ARG A 419 19.80 -3.93 8.89
C ARG A 419 21.28 -3.85 8.46
N GLY A 420 21.62 -4.31 7.26
CA GLY A 420 22.96 -4.20 6.68
C GLY A 420 23.30 -2.78 6.20
N ILE A 421 22.31 -2.06 5.64
CA ILE A 421 22.50 -0.71 5.10
C ILE A 421 22.73 0.31 6.23
N TRP A 422 21.99 0.20 7.34
CA TRP A 422 22.11 1.13 8.47
C TRP A 422 23.52 1.14 9.09
N LYS A 423 24.19 -0.03 9.16
CA LYS A 423 25.57 -0.12 9.65
C LYS A 423 26.56 0.61 8.74
N LYS A 424 26.38 0.54 7.42
CA LYS A 424 27.22 1.23 6.44
C LYS A 424 27.00 2.75 6.47
N ALA A 425 25.74 3.19 6.63
CA ALA A 425 25.40 4.59 6.74
C ALA A 425 25.99 5.24 8.01
N LEU A 426 25.97 4.54 9.15
CA LEU A 426 26.59 5.01 10.39
C LEU A 426 28.11 5.19 10.23
N LEU A 427 28.78 4.22 9.60
CA LEU A 427 30.23 4.30 9.34
C LEU A 427 30.57 5.51 8.48
N PHE A 428 29.78 5.77 7.43
CA PHE A 428 29.98 6.91 6.54
C PHE A 428 29.80 8.26 7.26
N LEU A 429 28.79 8.36 8.13
CA LEU A 429 28.53 9.57 8.91
C LEU A 429 29.70 9.88 9.86
N VAL A 430 30.20 8.86 10.59
CA VAL A 430 31.36 9.01 11.48
C VAL A 430 32.60 9.42 10.69
N PHE A 431 32.85 8.79 9.53
CA PHE A 431 33.97 9.16 8.66
C PHE A 431 33.87 10.62 8.19
N SER A 432 32.69 11.06 7.75
CA SER A 432 32.46 12.44 7.31
C SER A 432 32.68 13.45 8.44
N LEU A 433 32.27 13.13 9.67
CA LEU A 433 32.51 13.97 10.85
C LEU A 433 34.02 14.12 11.12
N ILE A 434 34.79 13.02 11.08
CA ILE A 434 36.24 13.02 11.31
C ILE A 434 36.94 13.86 10.24
N VAL A 435 36.57 13.67 8.96
CA VAL A 435 37.13 14.47 7.85
C VAL A 435 36.80 15.95 8.03
N GLY A 436 35.56 16.29 8.43
CA GLY A 436 35.16 17.66 8.72
C GLY A 436 36.00 18.32 9.82
N ILE A 437 36.25 17.60 10.91
CA ILE A 437 37.10 18.07 12.02
C ILE A 437 38.54 18.29 11.56
N LEU A 438 39.10 17.35 10.78
CA LEU A 438 40.45 17.49 10.22
C LEU A 438 40.52 18.70 9.28
N CYS A 439 39.58 18.86 8.37
CA CYS A 439 39.51 20.03 7.48
C CYS A 439 39.44 21.33 8.27
N TYR A 440 38.67 21.40 9.36
CA TYR A 440 38.62 22.58 10.24
C TYR A 440 39.99 22.88 10.88
N LEU A 441 40.66 21.88 11.46
CA LEU A 441 41.95 22.06 12.12
C LEU A 441 43.09 22.46 11.17
N PHE A 442 43.02 22.10 9.88
CA PHE A 442 44.07 22.42 8.91
C PHE A 442 43.75 23.66 8.07
N LEU A 443 42.49 23.87 7.69
CA LEU A 443 42.11 24.84 6.67
C LEU A 443 41.37 26.07 7.19
N ALA A 444 40.80 26.04 8.40
CA ALA A 444 40.05 27.17 8.94
C ALA A 444 40.97 28.38 9.19
N PRO A 445 40.49 29.62 8.98
CA PRO A 445 41.24 30.81 9.35
C PRO A 445 41.53 30.78 10.86
N ASN A 446 42.73 31.20 11.24
CA ASN A 446 43.25 31.12 12.62
C ASN A 446 43.51 29.70 13.15
N SER A 447 43.56 28.69 12.29
CA SER A 447 43.93 27.35 12.74
C SER A 447 45.33 27.29 13.35
N PRO A 448 45.59 26.39 14.32
CA PRO A 448 46.91 26.23 14.95
C PRO A 448 47.99 25.91 13.91
N TYR A 449 47.65 25.09 12.91
CA TYR A 449 48.56 24.73 11.82
C TYR A 449 48.96 25.94 10.97
N LEU A 450 48.00 26.79 10.59
CA LEU A 450 48.30 27.99 9.80
C LEU A 450 49.14 28.99 10.60
N ASN A 451 48.83 29.20 11.89
CA ASN A 451 49.64 30.04 12.77
C ASN A 451 51.10 29.57 12.85
N MET A 452 51.31 28.27 13.05
CA MET A 452 52.65 27.67 13.09
C MET A 452 53.40 27.87 11.76
N MET A 453 52.74 27.63 10.63
CA MET A 453 53.35 27.81 9.30
C MET A 453 53.68 29.28 9.02
N CYS A 454 52.84 30.21 9.48
CA CYS A 454 53.07 31.65 9.37
C CYS A 454 54.28 32.13 10.18
N GLU A 455 54.55 31.53 11.33
CA GLU A 455 55.63 31.91 12.24
C GLU A 455 56.95 31.19 11.95
N LYS A 456 56.92 30.06 11.23
CA LYS A 456 58.12 29.30 10.85
C LYS A 456 59.21 30.16 10.19
N GLY A 457 60.39 30.24 10.80
CA GLY A 457 61.56 30.98 10.29
C GLY A 457 61.59 32.48 10.65
N CYS A 458 60.76 32.92 11.60
CA CYS A 458 60.78 34.29 12.11
C CYS A 458 62.09 34.61 12.83
N ILE A 459 62.38 35.90 13.01
CA ILE A 459 63.46 36.32 13.90
C ILE A 459 62.94 36.27 15.34
N GLU A 460 63.56 35.42 16.14
CA GLU A 460 63.23 35.23 17.54
C GLU A 460 63.82 36.34 18.42
N ASN A 461 63.21 36.56 19.57
CA ASN A 461 63.78 37.35 20.66
C ASN A 461 64.61 36.45 21.60
N ASN A 462 65.25 37.04 22.61
CA ASN A 462 66.05 36.31 23.60
C ASN A 462 65.26 35.26 24.41
N LYS A 463 63.93 35.17 24.25
CA LYS A 463 63.04 34.20 24.90
C LYS A 463 62.54 33.12 23.91
N GLY A 464 63.11 33.03 22.71
CA GLY A 464 62.74 32.03 21.69
C GLY A 464 61.37 32.25 21.05
N SER A 465 60.80 33.46 21.16
CA SER A 465 59.52 33.80 20.50
C SER A 465 59.69 34.83 19.40
N CYS A 466 58.87 34.72 18.35
CA CYS A 466 58.92 35.65 17.22
C CYS A 466 58.75 37.10 17.66
N GLN A 467 59.47 38.02 17.01
CA GLN A 467 59.27 39.45 17.22
C GLN A 467 58.07 39.95 16.42
N TYR A 468 57.13 40.62 17.08
CA TYR A 468 55.93 41.18 16.46
C TYR A 468 55.94 42.70 16.47
N LEU A 469 55.38 43.30 15.42
CA LEU A 469 55.04 44.72 15.37
C LEU A 469 53.53 44.86 15.22
N LYS A 470 52.92 45.70 16.05
CA LYS A 470 51.49 46.04 15.98
C LYS A 470 51.35 47.51 15.64
N PHE A 471 50.61 47.80 14.58
CA PHE A 471 50.22 49.17 14.24
C PHE A 471 48.76 49.21 13.81
N GLU A 472 48.13 50.32 14.08
CA GLU A 472 46.75 50.61 13.73
C GLU A 472 46.74 51.51 12.48
N TYR A 473 45.96 51.11 11.49
CA TYR A 473 45.73 51.87 10.27
C TYR A 473 44.32 52.45 10.32
N ILE A 474 44.22 53.78 10.39
CA ILE A 474 42.95 54.50 10.42
C ILE A 474 42.62 54.97 9.01
N HIS A 475 41.50 54.49 8.46
CA HIS A 475 41.02 54.91 7.15
C HIS A 475 40.48 56.34 7.21
N GLU A 476 40.88 57.18 6.25
CA GLU A 476 40.43 58.58 6.20
C GLU A 476 38.94 58.72 5.89
N GLU A 477 38.37 57.80 5.12
CA GLU A 477 36.98 57.87 4.66
C GLU A 477 35.96 57.29 5.67
N SER A 478 36.30 56.21 6.38
CA SER A 478 35.36 55.51 7.26
C SER A 478 35.58 55.75 8.77
N GLN A 479 36.71 56.37 9.17
CA GLN A 479 37.19 56.42 10.57
C GLN A 479 37.34 55.05 11.25
N GLU A 480 37.22 53.94 10.52
CA GLU A 480 37.47 52.60 11.05
C GLU A 480 38.98 52.35 11.18
N SER A 481 39.36 51.60 12.21
CA SER A 481 40.74 51.28 12.55
C SER A 481 41.01 49.79 12.39
N ASP A 482 41.96 49.43 11.53
CA ASP A 482 42.42 48.05 11.37
C ASP A 482 43.72 47.81 12.14
N GLU A 483 43.72 46.80 13.02
CA GLU A 483 44.94 46.34 13.69
C GLU A 483 45.74 45.41 12.77
N ILE A 484 46.93 45.83 12.38
CA ILE A 484 47.86 45.03 11.57
C ILE A 484 48.97 44.48 12.47
N ILE A 485 49.05 43.15 12.50
CA ILE A 485 50.08 42.40 13.24
C ILE A 485 51.13 41.88 12.26
N GLY A 486 52.35 42.36 12.35
CA GLY A 486 53.49 41.87 11.57
C GLY A 486 54.42 40.96 12.37
N VAL A 487 54.91 39.89 11.74
CA VAL A 487 55.96 39.01 12.27
C VAL A 487 57.29 39.36 11.60
N LEU A 488 58.36 39.57 12.36
CA LEU A 488 59.67 39.97 11.83
C LEU A 488 60.39 38.79 11.14
N PHE A 489 60.93 39.03 9.94
CA PHE A 489 61.74 38.07 9.20
C PHE A 489 63.02 38.70 8.64
N ALA A 490 64.05 37.87 8.44
CA ALA A 490 65.16 38.24 7.57
C ALA A 490 64.67 38.32 6.11
N TRP A 491 65.13 39.31 5.35
CA TRP A 491 64.65 39.53 3.97
C TRP A 491 64.83 38.30 3.07
N ARG A 492 65.96 37.59 3.19
CA ARG A 492 66.22 36.36 2.43
C ARG A 492 65.20 35.26 2.74
N THR A 493 64.90 35.05 4.03
CA THR A 493 63.91 34.06 4.49
C THR A 493 62.51 34.42 4.03
N LEU A 494 62.14 35.70 4.11
CA LEU A 494 60.83 36.18 3.66
C LEU A 494 60.66 36.05 2.15
N LYS A 495 61.71 36.37 1.37
CA LYS A 495 61.74 36.21 -0.10
C LYS A 495 61.53 34.76 -0.51
N HIS A 496 62.21 33.81 0.16
CA HIS A 496 62.04 32.39 -0.08
C HIS A 496 60.66 31.89 0.33
N LYS A 497 60.17 32.30 1.52
CA LYS A 497 58.89 31.86 2.08
C LYS A 497 57.67 32.27 1.25
N LEU A 498 57.76 33.38 0.54
CA LEU A 498 56.70 33.91 -0.31
C LEU A 498 56.96 33.71 -1.82
N GLU A 499 58.01 32.94 -2.19
CA GLU A 499 58.42 32.69 -3.58
C GLU A 499 58.56 33.96 -4.42
N LEU A 500 59.04 35.04 -3.82
CA LEU A 500 59.02 36.35 -4.47
C LEU A 500 60.17 36.48 -5.50
N THR A 501 59.82 36.57 -6.78
CA THR A 501 60.75 36.70 -7.93
C THR A 501 61.28 38.14 -8.10
N PHE A 502 61.88 38.71 -7.06
CA PHE A 502 62.46 40.05 -7.12
C PHE A 502 63.91 40.03 -7.63
N ASN A 503 64.11 40.21 -8.93
CA ASN A 503 65.44 40.50 -9.50
C ASN A 503 65.64 41.99 -9.86
N LYS A 504 64.66 42.87 -9.62
CA LYS A 504 64.73 44.31 -9.98
C LYS A 504 64.46 45.32 -8.85
N CYS A 505 64.16 44.89 -7.63
CA CYS A 505 63.81 45.82 -6.54
C CYS A 505 65.05 46.13 -5.67
N ARG A 506 65.38 47.42 -5.50
CA ARG A 506 66.41 47.86 -4.54
C ARG A 506 65.97 47.51 -3.11
N ASN A 507 66.83 46.80 -2.39
CA ASN A 507 66.70 46.62 -0.94
C ASN A 507 66.64 48.00 -0.28
N LEU A 508 65.68 48.23 0.61
CA LEU A 508 65.64 49.45 1.41
C LEU A 508 66.70 49.29 2.51
N THR A 509 67.86 49.91 2.32
CA THR A 509 68.98 49.81 3.25
C THR A 509 68.57 50.31 4.64
N GLY A 510 68.73 49.46 5.65
CA GLY A 510 68.40 49.76 7.05
C GLY A 510 66.96 49.47 7.49
N TYR A 511 66.06 49.02 6.60
CA TYR A 511 64.67 48.72 6.98
C TYR A 511 64.53 47.31 7.55
N LYS A 512 63.55 47.12 8.45
CA LYS A 512 63.13 45.81 8.96
C LYS A 512 61.87 45.31 8.25
N TYR A 513 61.83 44.03 7.92
CA TYR A 513 60.79 43.42 7.10
C TYR A 513 59.85 42.54 7.92
N TYR A 514 58.55 42.76 7.76
CA TYR A 514 57.51 42.06 8.51
C TYR A 514 56.51 41.39 7.57
N LEU A 515 56.12 40.15 7.91
CA LEU A 515 55.03 39.42 7.29
C LEU A 515 53.72 39.75 8.02
N ASN A 516 52.67 40.14 7.30
CA ASN A 516 51.36 40.38 7.90
C ASN A 516 50.75 39.04 8.39
N LYS A 517 50.70 38.84 9.71
CA LYS A 517 50.19 37.63 10.36
C LYS A 517 48.71 37.43 10.06
N SER A 518 47.91 38.48 10.22
CA SER A 518 46.46 38.43 10.00
C SER A 518 46.15 37.94 8.59
N ARG A 519 46.92 38.37 7.58
CA ARG A 519 46.76 37.91 6.19
C ARG A 519 47.35 36.52 5.90
N CYS A 520 48.48 36.19 6.53
CA CYS A 520 49.08 34.87 6.40
C CYS A 520 48.12 33.77 6.88
N VAL A 521 47.42 34.03 7.99
CA VAL A 521 46.55 33.08 8.68
C VAL A 521 45.13 33.01 8.07
N THR A 522 44.73 34.02 7.31
CA THR A 522 43.44 34.09 6.60
C THR A 522 43.52 33.74 5.10
N GLY A 523 44.70 33.35 4.58
CA GLY A 523 44.81 32.71 3.25
C GLY A 523 45.57 33.47 2.18
N GLY A 524 46.22 34.61 2.47
CA GLY A 524 46.93 35.43 1.47
C GLY A 524 48.25 34.88 0.92
N ILE A 525 48.66 33.66 1.29
CA ILE A 525 49.88 32.97 0.81
C ILE A 525 49.53 31.69 0.02
N ARG A 526 48.25 31.45 -0.32
CA ARG A 526 47.87 30.29 -1.14
C ARG A 526 47.94 30.61 -2.64
N ALA A 527 48.56 29.72 -3.42
CA ALA A 527 48.49 29.67 -4.88
C ALA A 527 47.13 29.16 -5.43
N ILE A 528 46.13 29.00 -4.57
CA ILE A 528 44.79 28.51 -4.92
C ILE A 528 43.79 29.53 -4.39
N SER A 529 43.27 30.39 -5.27
CA SER A 529 42.15 31.28 -4.98
C SER A 529 40.90 30.43 -4.77
N SER A 530 40.41 30.34 -3.55
CA SER A 530 39.08 29.77 -3.28
C SER A 530 38.03 30.82 -3.61
N TRP A 531 37.04 30.46 -4.43
CA TRP A 531 35.87 31.30 -4.79
C TRP A 531 35.00 31.67 -3.57
N LEU A 532 35.17 30.96 -2.44
CA LEU A 532 34.40 31.16 -1.22
C LEU A 532 34.98 32.22 -0.25
N ASP A 533 36.14 32.81 -0.55
CA ASP A 533 36.69 33.87 0.29
C ASP A 533 36.02 35.22 0.00
N PRO A 534 35.28 35.83 0.94
CA PRO A 534 34.76 37.18 0.77
C PRO A 534 35.94 38.15 0.66
N ALA A 535 36.01 38.90 -0.45
CA ALA A 535 37.10 39.82 -0.72
C ALA A 535 37.26 40.88 0.41
N PRO A 536 38.46 41.06 1.00
CA PRO A 536 38.65 42.02 2.08
C PRO A 536 38.69 43.47 1.56
N ARG A 537 38.12 44.40 2.35
CA ARG A 537 37.88 45.83 2.03
C ARG A 537 39.02 46.79 2.48
N VAL A 538 40.23 46.31 2.79
CA VAL A 538 41.32 47.08 3.45
C VAL A 538 42.68 46.84 2.74
N PRO A 539 43.67 47.77 2.73
CA PRO A 539 44.85 47.67 1.85
C PRO A 539 45.61 46.32 1.95
N ARG A 540 45.72 45.70 0.78
CA ARG A 540 46.17 44.32 0.53
C ARG A 540 47.68 44.13 0.71
N VAL A 541 48.19 44.18 1.94
CA VAL A 541 49.65 44.08 2.15
C VAL A 541 50.05 42.75 2.78
N ASN A 542 50.81 41.94 2.01
CA ASN A 542 51.41 40.68 2.48
C ASN A 542 52.66 40.95 3.32
N VAL A 543 53.47 41.94 2.89
CA VAL A 543 54.75 42.29 3.49
C VAL A 543 54.86 43.80 3.60
N PHE A 544 55.34 44.28 4.73
CA PHE A 544 55.67 45.68 4.94
C PHE A 544 57.07 45.84 5.53
N ALA A 545 57.68 46.99 5.26
CA ALA A 545 58.99 47.37 5.72
C ALA A 545 58.90 48.62 6.60
N VAL A 546 59.66 48.65 7.68
CA VAL A 546 59.63 49.75 8.66
C VAL A 546 61.02 50.36 8.80
N SER A 547 61.07 51.69 8.83
CA SER A 547 62.31 52.44 9.01
C SER A 547 62.92 52.21 10.41
N PRO A 548 64.25 52.39 10.60
CA PRO A 548 64.89 52.23 11.91
C PRO A 548 64.26 53.03 13.05
N ASN A 549 63.71 54.19 12.73
CA ASN A 549 63.10 55.12 13.69
C ASN A 549 61.58 54.94 13.79
N CYS A 550 61.01 53.92 13.13
CA CYS A 550 59.58 53.61 13.13
C CYS A 550 58.66 54.72 12.63
N SER A 551 59.24 55.77 12.03
CA SER A 551 58.54 56.94 11.51
C SER A 551 57.89 56.70 10.16
N GLN A 552 58.34 55.66 9.44
CA GLN A 552 57.88 55.37 8.09
C GLN A 552 57.63 53.88 7.93
N ILE A 553 56.40 53.54 7.58
CA ILE A 553 56.00 52.19 7.16
C ILE A 553 55.76 52.24 5.65
N SER A 554 56.39 51.32 4.93
CA SER A 554 56.20 51.12 3.50
C SER A 554 55.64 49.73 3.25
N TYR A 555 54.70 49.59 2.33
CA TYR A 555 54.21 48.30 1.88
C TYR A 555 54.74 47.95 0.49
N TYR A 556 54.79 46.66 0.20
CA TYR A 556 55.12 46.21 -1.15
C TYR A 556 53.86 46.12 -2.01
N SER A 557 53.85 46.84 -3.14
CA SER A 557 52.78 46.81 -4.13
C SER A 557 53.12 45.79 -5.21
N ALA A 558 52.33 44.70 -5.29
CA ALA A 558 52.56 43.64 -6.27
C ALA A 558 52.25 44.09 -7.72
N SER A 559 51.29 45.01 -7.90
CA SER A 559 50.92 45.59 -9.18
C SER A 559 52.02 46.52 -9.72
N GLU A 560 52.56 47.38 -8.86
CA GLU A 560 53.51 48.42 -9.27
C GLU A 560 54.99 48.01 -9.07
N ARG A 561 55.22 46.81 -8.52
CA ARG A 561 56.53 46.17 -8.31
C ARG A 561 57.55 47.02 -7.55
N HIS A 562 57.12 47.93 -6.68
CA HIS A 562 57.99 48.75 -5.84
C HIS A 562 57.43 48.95 -4.42
N TRP A 563 58.25 49.57 -3.56
CA TRP A 563 57.86 49.92 -2.19
C TRP A 563 57.12 51.24 -2.18
N GLU A 564 55.86 51.21 -1.77
CA GLU A 564 55.04 52.39 -1.60
C GLU A 564 54.99 52.77 -0.12
N LYS A 565 55.05 54.07 0.16
CA LYS A 565 54.82 54.59 1.52
C LYS A 565 53.32 54.58 1.77
N TYR A 566 52.89 54.23 2.98
CA TYR A 566 51.52 54.53 3.39
C TYR A 566 51.32 56.06 3.37
N LYS A 567 50.50 56.56 2.43
CA LYS A 567 50.32 58.00 2.17
C LYS A 567 48.94 58.56 2.57
N HIS A 568 47.96 57.69 2.81
CA HIS A 568 46.60 58.06 3.18
C HIS A 568 46.28 57.36 4.51
N GLY A 569 45.92 58.09 5.56
CA GLY A 569 45.61 57.55 6.88
C GLY A 569 46.64 57.86 7.99
N LYS A 570 46.14 58.07 9.21
CA LYS A 570 46.96 58.21 10.42
C LYS A 570 47.42 56.83 10.88
N ILE A 571 48.73 56.57 10.82
CA ILE A 571 49.32 55.35 11.41
C ILE A 571 49.61 55.60 12.89
N ARG A 572 49.12 54.72 13.77
CA ARG A 572 49.52 54.67 15.18
C ARG A 572 50.31 53.39 15.45
N VAL A 573 51.59 53.54 15.79
CA VAL A 573 52.45 52.40 16.17
C VAL A 573 52.39 52.22 17.68
N HIS A 574 51.85 51.09 18.16
CA HIS A 574 51.62 50.90 19.60
C HIS A 574 52.91 50.61 20.39
N LYS A 575 53.88 49.89 19.81
CA LYS A 575 55.20 49.62 20.42
C LYS A 575 56.23 49.39 19.33
N CYS A 576 57.28 50.22 19.29
CA CYS A 576 58.41 50.00 18.39
C CYS A 576 59.72 49.79 19.15
N ASN A 577 60.00 48.52 19.49
CA ASN A 577 61.27 48.14 20.11
C ASN A 577 62.23 47.58 19.06
N ILE A 578 62.72 48.46 18.18
CA ILE A 578 63.81 48.09 17.25
C ILE A 578 65.12 48.15 18.03
N LYS A 579 65.45 47.11 18.81
CA LYS A 579 66.83 46.95 19.28
C LYS A 579 67.76 46.73 18.07
N LYS A 580 68.94 47.37 18.10
CA LYS A 580 70.03 47.09 17.15
C LYS A 580 70.35 45.60 17.24
N ILE A 581 70.07 44.85 16.18
CA ILE A 581 70.63 43.53 16.00
C ILE A 581 72.01 43.81 15.42
N SER A 582 73.06 43.63 16.22
CA SER A 582 74.44 43.65 15.72
C SER A 582 74.58 42.56 14.65
N GLN A 583 75.26 42.93 13.57
CA GLN A 583 75.49 42.11 12.37
C GLN A 583 76.04 40.72 12.67
#